data_AF-T1H3N5-F1
#
_entry.id   AF-T1H3N5-F1
#
_cell.length_a   1.000
_cell.length_b   1.000
_cell.length_c   1.000
_cell.angle_alpha   90.00
_cell.angle_beta   90.00
_cell.angle_gamma   90.00
#
_symmetry.space_group_name_H-M   'P 1'
#
loop_
_entity.id
_entity.type
_entity.pdbx_description
1 polymer ?
#
loop_
_entity_poly.entity_id
_entity_poly.type
_entity_poly.pdbx_seq_one_letter_code
_entity_poly.pdbx_strand_id
1 'polypeptide(L)'
;MAAQENHDKVVRLLLSNGANQSLATEDGFTPLAVAMQQGHDKVVAVLLESDTRGKVRLPALHIAAKKDDVKAANLLLENGLNALHLASKDGHIHVVEELLKRGAIVDSATKKGNTALHIAS
;
A
#
# COMPACT_ATOMS: atom_id res chain seq x y z
N MET A 1 -11.06 3.98 18.90
CA MET A 1 -10.96 3.98 17.41
C MET A 1 -10.16 2.76 16.98
N ALA A 2 -10.73 1.79 16.27
CA ALA A 2 -10.07 0.49 16.02
C ALA A 2 -8.70 0.61 15.30
N ALA A 3 -8.57 1.58 14.38
CA ALA A 3 -7.31 1.87 13.71
C ALA A 3 -6.30 2.68 14.56
N GLN A 4 -6.73 3.29 15.67
CA GLN A 4 -5.86 4.04 16.60
C GLN A 4 -5.30 3.18 17.74
N GLU A 5 -5.90 2.01 18.00
CA GLU A 5 -5.57 1.15 19.14
C GLU A 5 -4.95 -0.19 18.72
N ASN A 6 -4.46 -0.28 17.47
CA ASN A 6 -3.84 -1.49 16.89
C ASN A 6 -4.75 -2.74 16.93
N HIS A 7 -6.07 -2.56 16.88
CA HIS A 7 -7.05 -3.65 16.93
C HIS A 7 -7.29 -4.27 15.55
N ASP A 8 -6.26 -4.92 14.99
CA ASP A 8 -6.26 -5.52 13.65
C ASP A 8 -7.44 -6.48 13.39
N LYS A 9 -7.82 -7.29 14.39
CA LYS A 9 -8.99 -8.19 14.29
C LYS A 9 -10.31 -7.44 14.10
N VAL A 10 -10.48 -6.32 14.78
CA VAL A 10 -11.69 -5.48 14.66
C VAL A 10 -11.72 -4.80 13.29
N VAL A 11 -10.56 -4.31 12.83
CA VAL A 11 -10.42 -3.73 11.49
C VAL A 11 -10.77 -4.76 10.41
N ARG A 12 -10.27 -6.00 10.50
CA ARG A 12 -10.63 -7.10 9.59
C ARG A 12 -12.14 -7.39 9.61
N LEU A 13 -12.76 -7.43 10.79
CA LEU A 13 -14.20 -7.68 10.92
C LEU A 13 -15.04 -6.57 10.25
N LEU A 14 -14.66 -5.31 10.45
CA LEU A 14 -15.35 -4.15 9.84
C LEU A 14 -15.24 -4.18 8.31
N LEU A 15 -14.04 -4.43 7.78
CA LEU A 15 -13.79 -4.52 6.34
C LEU A 15 -14.57 -5.67 5.69
N SER A 16 -14.61 -6.84 6.34
CA SER A 16 -15.41 -7.99 5.89
C SER A 16 -16.92 -7.73 5.88
N ASN A 17 -17.40 -6.75 6.64
CA ASN A 17 -18.80 -6.30 6.64
C ASN A 17 -19.04 -5.08 5.73
N GLY A 18 -18.10 -4.75 4.84
CA GLY A 18 -18.27 -3.70 3.84
C GLY A 18 -17.96 -2.29 4.33
N ALA A 19 -17.26 -2.12 5.46
CA ALA A 19 -16.82 -0.81 5.92
C ALA A 19 -15.99 -0.09 4.84
N ASN A 20 -16.32 1.17 4.56
CA ASN A 20 -15.61 1.96 3.57
C ASN A 20 -14.35 2.60 4.17
N GLN A 21 -13.19 1.99 3.91
CA GLN A 21 -11.89 2.48 4.38
C GLN A 21 -11.38 3.75 3.67
N SER A 22 -12.09 4.29 2.68
CA SER A 22 -11.73 5.57 2.06
C SER A 22 -12.36 6.78 2.74
N LEU A 23 -13.26 6.58 3.71
CA LEU A 23 -13.88 7.68 4.44
C LEU A 23 -12.85 8.36 5.35
N ALA A 24 -12.83 9.68 5.34
CA ALA A 24 -11.95 10.50 6.14
C ALA A 24 -12.69 11.06 7.37
N THR A 25 -11.94 11.35 8.45
CA THR A 25 -12.43 12.17 9.56
C THR A 25 -12.69 13.61 9.10
N GLU A 26 -13.26 14.45 9.97
CA GLU A 26 -13.45 15.88 9.71
C GLU A 26 -12.12 16.60 9.40
N ASP A 27 -11.02 16.15 10.02
CA ASP A 27 -9.66 16.62 9.77
C ASP A 27 -9.02 16.04 8.48
N GLY A 28 -9.76 15.23 7.72
CA GLY A 28 -9.30 14.67 6.44
C GLY A 28 -8.43 13.41 6.57
N PHE A 29 -8.34 12.77 7.74
CA PHE A 29 -7.55 11.55 7.90
C PHE A 29 -8.35 10.29 7.58
N THR A 30 -7.84 9.47 6.66
CA THR A 30 -8.36 8.12 6.42
C THR A 30 -7.89 7.15 7.52
N PRO A 31 -8.56 5.99 7.70
CA PRO A 31 -8.08 4.93 8.59
C PRO A 31 -6.62 4.53 8.35
N LEU A 32 -6.17 4.54 7.08
CA LEU A 32 -4.77 4.25 6.72
C LEU A 32 -3.83 5.35 7.22
N ALA A 33 -4.18 6.63 7.00
CA ALA A 33 -3.37 7.76 7.45
C ALA A 33 -3.20 7.77 8.98
N VAL A 34 -4.28 7.48 9.71
CA VAL A 34 -4.25 7.37 11.17
C VAL A 34 -3.35 6.21 11.62
N ALA A 35 -3.48 5.04 11.01
CA ALA A 35 -2.66 3.87 11.36
C ALA A 35 -1.16 4.12 11.08
N MET A 36 -0.83 4.80 9.99
CA MET A 36 0.54 5.18 9.65
C MET A 36 1.12 6.20 10.63
N GLN A 37 0.36 7.25 10.97
CA GLN A 37 0.80 8.28 11.93
C GLN A 37 1.08 7.69 13.31
N GLN A 38 0.29 6.71 13.72
CA GLN A 38 0.44 6.05 15.03
C GLN A 38 1.45 4.89 15.02
N GLY A 39 2.02 4.53 13.85
CA GLY A 39 2.98 3.43 13.72
C GLY A 39 2.35 2.04 13.90
N HIS A 40 1.06 1.88 13.61
CA HIS A 40 0.33 0.62 13.78
C HIS A 40 0.48 -0.28 12.56
N ASP A 41 1.70 -0.79 12.38
CA ASP A 41 2.13 -1.52 11.18
C ASP A 41 1.21 -2.71 10.82
N LYS A 42 0.62 -3.40 11.83
CA LYS A 42 -0.34 -4.49 11.60
C LYS A 42 -1.67 -3.99 10.99
N VAL A 43 -2.18 -2.86 11.48
CA VAL A 43 -3.40 -2.25 10.92
C VAL A 43 -3.13 -1.70 9.53
N VAL A 44 -1.96 -1.11 9.31
CA VAL A 44 -1.51 -0.67 7.97
C VAL A 44 -1.54 -1.85 6.99
N ALA A 45 -0.97 -3.00 7.36
CA ALA A 45 -1.00 -4.20 6.53
C ALA A 45 -2.44 -4.65 6.20
N VAL A 46 -3.33 -4.73 7.20
CA VAL A 46 -4.75 -5.13 7.00
C VAL A 46 -5.47 -4.22 6.01
N LEU A 47 -5.30 -2.90 6.15
CA LEU A 47 -5.95 -1.91 5.29
C LEU A 47 -5.41 -1.99 3.85
N LEU A 48 -4.09 -2.17 3.69
CA LEU A 48 -3.45 -2.32 2.39
C LEU A 48 -3.83 -3.63 1.68
N GLU A 49 -3.91 -4.76 2.42
CA GLU A 49 -4.43 -6.04 1.91
C GLU A 49 -5.84 -5.89 1.33
N SER A 50 -6.65 -5.04 1.97
CA SER A 50 -8.06 -4.82 1.61
C SER A 50 -8.24 -3.73 0.54
N ASP A 51 -7.23 -2.90 0.27
CA ASP A 51 -7.25 -1.84 -0.76
C ASP A 51 -6.93 -2.39 -2.16
N THR A 52 -7.77 -3.31 -2.62
CA THR A 52 -7.62 -4.01 -3.92
C THR A 52 -7.64 -3.09 -5.15
N ARG A 53 -8.07 -1.84 -5.00
CA ARG A 53 -8.16 -0.84 -6.09
C ARG A 53 -7.20 0.34 -5.92
N GLY A 54 -6.36 0.34 -4.88
CA GLY A 54 -5.38 1.41 -4.62
C GLY A 54 -6.00 2.78 -4.32
N LYS A 55 -7.25 2.82 -3.84
CA LYS A 55 -7.99 4.07 -3.57
C LYS A 55 -7.39 4.85 -2.40
N VAL A 56 -6.72 4.16 -1.48
CA VAL A 56 -6.15 4.77 -0.27
C VAL A 56 -4.62 4.70 -0.31
N ARG A 57 -4.06 3.66 -0.93
CA ARG A 57 -2.60 3.45 -1.07
C ARG A 57 -1.89 4.52 -1.89
N LEU A 58 -2.45 4.92 -3.05
CA LEU A 58 -1.80 5.92 -3.91
C LEU A 58 -1.77 7.33 -3.26
N PRO A 59 -2.87 7.84 -2.68
CA PRO A 59 -2.82 9.06 -1.88
C PRO A 59 -1.85 8.97 -0.69
N ALA A 60 -1.81 7.84 0.02
CA ALA A 60 -0.90 7.65 1.15
C ALA A 60 0.58 7.67 0.72
N LEU A 61 0.92 7.07 -0.42
CA LEU A 61 2.28 7.09 -0.95
C LEU A 61 2.72 8.49 -1.36
N HIS A 62 1.82 9.28 -1.95
CA HIS A 62 2.08 10.69 -2.27
C HIS A 62 2.36 11.51 -1.01
N ILE A 63 1.60 11.28 0.07
CA ILE A 63 1.81 11.95 1.36
C ILE A 63 3.15 11.53 1.98
N ALA A 64 3.49 10.23 1.97
CA ALA A 64 4.75 9.72 2.49
C ALA A 64 5.95 10.31 1.74
N ALA A 65 5.88 10.38 0.40
CA ALA A 65 6.92 11.01 -0.43
C ALA A 65 7.07 12.51 -0.14
N LYS A 66 5.97 13.25 0.01
CA LYS A 66 6.00 14.69 0.35
C LYS A 66 6.59 14.96 1.74
N LYS A 67 6.44 14.03 2.67
CA LYS A 67 6.92 14.13 4.06
C LYS A 67 8.30 13.52 4.28
N ASP A 68 8.91 12.95 3.24
CA ASP A 68 10.15 12.16 3.33
C ASP A 68 10.06 11.02 4.37
N ASP A 69 8.86 10.45 4.53
CA ASP A 69 8.60 9.37 5.49
C ASP A 69 8.95 8.02 4.85
N VAL A 70 10.25 7.70 4.88
CA VAL A 70 10.82 6.49 4.27
C VAL A 70 10.21 5.21 4.88
N LYS A 71 9.92 5.21 6.19
CA LYS A 71 9.32 4.05 6.87
C LYS A 71 7.90 3.80 6.35
N ALA A 72 7.08 4.85 6.27
CA ALA A 72 5.76 4.81 5.68
C ALA A 72 5.79 4.34 4.21
N ALA A 73 6.70 4.88 3.40
CA ALA A 73 6.84 4.50 2.00
C ALA A 73 7.17 3.01 1.84
N ASN A 74 8.09 2.49 2.65
CA ASN A 74 8.45 1.06 2.63
C ASN A 74 7.26 0.17 3.00
N LEU A 75 6.52 0.48 4.06
CA LEU A 75 5.33 -0.30 4.46
C LEU A 75 4.22 -0.31 3.38
N LEU A 76 4.06 0.81 2.67
CA LEU A 76 3.12 0.93 1.55
C LEU A 76 3.55 0.14 0.31
N LEU A 77 4.87 0.00 0.10
CA LEU A 77 5.47 -0.73 -1.01
C LEU A 77 5.55 -2.24 -0.72
N GLU A 78 5.79 -2.65 0.53
CA GLU A 78 5.93 -4.05 0.95
C GLU A 78 4.64 -4.88 0.76
N ASN A 79 3.46 -4.26 0.88
CA ASN A 79 2.17 -4.93 0.68
C ASN A 79 1.62 -4.83 -0.76
N GLY A 80 2.42 -4.32 -1.70
CA GLY A 80 1.96 -3.86 -3.01
C GLY A 80 2.72 -4.47 -4.18
N LEU A 81 2.60 -5.78 -4.38
CA LEU A 81 2.77 -6.36 -5.71
C LEU A 81 1.88 -5.59 -6.70
N ASN A 82 2.51 -4.70 -7.49
CA ASN A 82 2.04 -4.14 -8.77
C ASN A 82 2.90 -2.97 -9.26
N ALA A 83 3.70 -2.28 -8.43
CA ALA A 83 4.46 -1.13 -8.91
C ALA A 83 5.51 -1.53 -9.96
N LEU A 84 6.27 -2.60 -9.69
CA LEU A 84 7.25 -3.14 -10.63
C LEU A 84 6.56 -3.75 -11.85
N HIS A 85 5.48 -4.53 -11.67
CA HIS A 85 4.71 -5.11 -12.78
C HIS A 85 4.04 -4.09 -13.68
N LEU A 86 3.44 -3.01 -13.15
CA LEU A 86 2.87 -1.93 -13.96
C LEU A 86 3.97 -1.16 -14.69
N ALA A 87 5.05 -0.80 -14.00
CA ALA A 87 6.16 -0.11 -14.63
C ALA A 87 6.80 -0.96 -15.75
N SER A 88 6.93 -2.27 -15.56
CA SER A 88 7.39 -3.20 -16.59
C SER A 88 6.38 -3.34 -17.74
N LYS A 89 5.08 -3.46 -17.44
CA LYS A 89 4.01 -3.58 -18.44
C LYS A 89 3.87 -2.32 -19.32
N ASP A 90 4.10 -1.15 -18.76
CA ASP A 90 3.95 0.14 -19.46
C ASP A 90 5.32 0.67 -19.98
N GLY A 91 6.39 -0.12 -19.87
CA GLY A 91 7.73 0.21 -20.39
C GLY A 91 8.43 1.37 -19.66
N HIS A 92 8.06 1.68 -18.42
CA HIS A 92 8.57 2.81 -17.66
C HIS A 92 9.92 2.50 -16.99
N ILE A 93 10.98 2.46 -17.80
CA ILE A 93 12.34 2.02 -17.38
C ILE A 93 12.85 2.77 -16.15
N HIS A 94 12.75 4.10 -16.11
CA HIS A 94 13.25 4.89 -14.96
C HIS A 94 12.54 4.55 -13.63
N VAL A 95 11.25 4.18 -13.70
CA VAL A 95 10.49 3.75 -12.52
C VAL A 95 10.91 2.35 -12.10
N VAL A 96 11.15 1.44 -13.06
CA VAL A 96 11.69 0.09 -12.79
C VAL A 96 13.04 0.20 -12.08
N GLU A 97 13.95 1.04 -12.56
CA GLU A 97 15.27 1.23 -11.94
C GLU A 97 15.17 1.74 -10.50
N GLU A 98 14.32 2.73 -10.25
CA GLU A 98 14.16 3.32 -8.92
C GLU A 98 13.54 2.32 -7.93
N LEU A 99 12.57 1.51 -8.39
CA LEU A 99 11.99 0.44 -7.58
C LEU A 99 13.03 -0.62 -7.22
N LEU A 100 13.88 -1.04 -8.17
CA LEU A 100 14.95 -1.99 -7.92
C LEU A 100 16.01 -1.44 -6.94
N LYS A 101 16.39 -0.16 -7.08
CA LYS A 101 17.31 0.51 -6.13
C LYS A 101 16.78 0.53 -4.70
N ARG A 102 15.45 0.63 -4.54
CA ARG A 102 14.77 0.65 -3.24
C ARG A 102 14.49 -0.75 -2.69
N GLY A 103 14.99 -1.80 -3.33
CA GLY A 103 14.86 -3.18 -2.85
C GLY A 103 13.55 -3.84 -3.24
N ALA A 104 12.87 -3.37 -4.31
CA ALA A 104 11.73 -4.11 -4.85
C ALA A 104 12.16 -5.53 -5.22
N ILE A 105 11.41 -6.51 -4.72
CA ILE A 105 11.67 -7.94 -4.95
C ILE A 105 11.32 -8.26 -6.41
N VAL A 106 12.36 -8.39 -7.24
CA VAL A 106 12.26 -8.58 -8.70
C VAL A 106 11.42 -9.80 -9.12
N ASP A 107 11.51 -10.89 -8.35
CA ASP A 107 10.83 -12.15 -8.63
C ASP A 107 9.45 -12.27 -7.97
N SER A 108 8.92 -11.17 -7.43
CA SER A 108 7.58 -11.20 -6.85
C SER A 108 6.55 -11.61 -7.90
N ALA A 109 5.73 -12.60 -7.56
CA ALA A 109 4.68 -13.13 -8.43
C ALA A 109 3.32 -12.50 -8.09
N THR A 110 2.59 -12.03 -9.10
CA THR A 110 1.18 -11.63 -8.95
C THR A 110 0.31 -12.80 -8.47
N LYS A 111 -0.96 -12.53 -8.11
CA LYS A 111 -1.95 -13.58 -7.79
C LYS A 111 -2.14 -14.64 -8.89
N LYS A 112 -1.71 -14.35 -10.13
CA LYS A 112 -1.76 -15.27 -11.27
C LYS A 112 -0.43 -16.01 -11.52
N GLY A 113 0.58 -15.83 -10.66
CA GLY A 113 1.90 -16.44 -10.80
C GLY A 113 2.89 -15.66 -11.68
N ASN A 114 2.47 -14.56 -12.31
CA ASN A 114 3.33 -13.80 -13.23
C ASN A 114 4.31 -12.89 -12.46
N THR A 115 5.60 -12.99 -12.76
CA THR A 115 6.63 -12.02 -12.35
C THR A 115 6.61 -10.77 -13.23
N ALA A 116 7.35 -9.71 -12.87
CA ALA A 116 7.41 -8.49 -13.67
C ALA A 116 7.95 -8.77 -15.09
N LEU A 117 8.87 -9.73 -15.20
CA LEU A 117 9.44 -10.19 -16.47
C LEU A 117 8.41 -10.83 -17.39
N HIS A 118 7.41 -11.54 -16.86
CA HIS A 118 6.34 -12.14 -17.67
C HIS A 118 5.38 -11.10 -18.29
N ILE A 119 5.31 -9.90 -17.72
CA ILE A 119 4.33 -8.87 -18.10
C ILE A 119 5.02 -7.73 -18.88
N ALA A 120 6.36 -7.69 -18.91
CA ALA A 120 7.11 -6.68 -19.63
C ALA A 120 6.75 -6.66 -21.13
N SER A 121 6.50 -5.46 -21.65
CA SER A 121 6.17 -5.19 -23.06
C SER A 121 7.34 -4.60 -23.81
#